data_AF-A0A6B2CAX8-F1
#
_entry.id   AF-A0A6B2CAX8-F1
#
_cell.length_a   1.000
_cell.length_b   1.000
_cell.length_c   1.000
_cell.angle_alpha   90.00
_cell.angle_beta   90.00
_cell.angle_gamma   90.00
#
_symmetry.space_group_name_H-M   'P 1'
#
loop_
_entity.id
_entity.type
_entity.pdbx_description
1 polymer ?
#
loop_
_entity_poly.entity_id
_entity_poly.type
_entity_poly.pdbx_seq_one_letter_code
_entity_poly.pdbx_strand_id
1 'polypeptide(L)'
;MAANGYDAAWLVGLALMATGGEVDDIDKFVNALIKVAESYYGVTGLNAFDENGDRRYQDYSIWAVEKQGDKYVIVDKELYHSDTDTFTKL
;
A
#
# COMPACT_ATOMS: atom_id res chain seq x y z
N MET A 1 10.17 0.06 -0.72
CA MET A 1 10.01 -1.26 -1.39
C MET A 1 9.95 -2.44 -0.42
N ALA A 2 10.90 -2.59 0.53
CA ALA A 2 10.85 -3.71 1.50
C ALA A 2 9.62 -3.69 2.44
N ALA A 3 9.19 -2.50 2.89
CA ALA A 3 8.04 -2.35 3.77
C ALA A 3 6.70 -2.81 3.15
N ASN A 4 6.44 -2.46 1.89
CA ASN A 4 5.22 -2.89 1.19
C ASN A 4 5.16 -4.41 1.02
N GLY A 5 6.30 -5.03 0.70
CA GLY A 5 6.40 -6.50 0.60
C GLY A 5 6.20 -7.19 1.95
N TYR A 6 6.69 -6.58 3.04
CA TYR A 6 6.45 -7.07 4.39
C TYR A 6 4.97 -7.03 4.77
N ASP A 7 4.31 -5.88 4.60
CA ASP A 7 2.89 -5.71 4.93
C ASP A 7 2.01 -6.67 4.12
N ALA A 8 2.32 -6.85 2.82
CA ALA A 8 1.61 -7.80 1.96
C ALA A 8 1.76 -9.25 2.45
N ALA A 9 2.99 -9.70 2.77
CA ALA A 9 3.22 -11.04 3.28
C ALA A 9 2.52 -11.27 4.63
N TRP A 10 2.50 -10.25 5.48
CA TRP A 10 1.83 -10.32 6.78
C TRP A 10 0.31 -10.40 6.65
N LEU A 11 -0.29 -9.62 5.75
CA LEU A 11 -1.72 -9.71 5.42
C LEU A 11 -2.12 -11.11 4.95
N VAL A 12 -1.31 -11.72 4.08
CA VAL A 12 -1.53 -13.11 3.63
C VAL A 12 -1.49 -14.08 4.82
N GLY A 13 -0.52 -13.92 5.72
CA GLY A 13 -0.42 -14.74 6.93
C GLY A 13 -1.62 -14.57 7.87
N LEU A 14 -2.08 -13.33 8.08
CA LEU A 14 -3.27 -13.03 8.88
C LEU A 14 -4.54 -13.60 8.25
N ALA A 15 -4.69 -13.49 6.92
CA ALA A 15 -5.81 -14.08 6.18
C ALA A 15 -5.82 -15.60 6.32
N LEU A 16 -4.67 -16.24 6.19
CA LEU A 16 -4.50 -17.68 6.37
C LEU A 16 -4.88 -18.13 7.79
N MET A 17 -4.47 -17.38 8.81
CA MET A 17 -4.88 -17.66 10.19
C MET A 17 -6.39 -17.48 10.38
N ALA A 18 -7.00 -16.48 9.75
CA ALA A 18 -8.44 -16.23 9.81
C ALA A 18 -9.25 -17.33 9.11
N THR A 19 -8.69 -18.02 8.10
CA THR A 19 -9.32 -19.20 7.47
C THR A 19 -8.99 -20.52 8.18
N GLY A 20 -8.19 -20.50 9.26
CA GLY A 20 -7.76 -21.72 9.96
C GLY A 20 -6.69 -22.53 9.20
N GLY A 21 -6.00 -21.91 8.23
CA GLY A 21 -5.00 -22.57 7.38
C GLY A 21 -5.55 -23.13 6.07
N GLU A 22 -6.85 -22.98 5.82
CA GLU A 22 -7.52 -23.45 4.60
C GLU A 22 -7.38 -22.44 3.45
N VAL A 23 -6.98 -22.92 2.27
CA VAL A 23 -6.77 -22.12 1.04
C VAL A 23 -7.39 -22.75 -0.21
N ASP A 24 -8.14 -23.84 -0.04
CA ASP A 24 -8.84 -24.57 -1.09
C ASP A 24 -10.08 -23.82 -1.60
N ASP A 25 -10.68 -22.99 -0.75
CA ASP A 25 -11.72 -22.02 -1.11
C ASP A 25 -11.11 -20.62 -1.28
N ILE A 26 -10.87 -20.25 -2.54
CA ILE A 26 -10.27 -18.96 -2.89
C ILE A 26 -11.17 -17.78 -2.50
N ASP A 27 -12.49 -17.92 -2.60
CA ASP A 27 -13.43 -16.84 -2.27
C ASP A 27 -13.44 -16.61 -0.76
N LYS A 28 -13.42 -17.68 0.04
CA LYS A 28 -13.27 -17.60 1.50
C LYS A 28 -11.95 -16.92 1.88
N PHE A 29 -10.85 -17.27 1.23
CA PHE A 29 -9.55 -16.67 1.49
C PHE A 29 -9.49 -15.19 1.12
N VAL A 30 -9.97 -14.81 -0.07
CA VAL A 30 -10.03 -13.40 -0.52
C VAL A 30 -10.90 -12.57 0.43
N ASN A 31 -12.06 -13.09 0.84
CA ASN A 31 -12.91 -12.41 1.81
C ASN A 31 -12.23 -12.24 3.18
N ALA A 32 -11.45 -13.23 3.63
CA ALA A 32 -10.67 -13.10 4.86
C ALA A 32 -9.57 -12.04 4.73
N LEU A 33 -8.87 -12.01 3.59
CA LEU A 33 -7.84 -11.02 3.28
C LEU A 33 -8.41 -9.60 3.33
N ILE A 34 -9.53 -9.35 2.64
CA ILE A 34 -10.19 -8.04 2.63
C ILE A 34 -10.60 -7.64 4.05
N LYS A 35 -11.21 -8.54 4.82
CA LYS A 35 -11.64 -8.27 6.20
C LYS A 35 -10.49 -7.93 7.14
N VAL A 36 -9.38 -8.66 7.05
CA VAL A 36 -8.19 -8.38 7.86
C VAL A 36 -7.60 -7.03 7.48
N ALA A 37 -7.50 -6.74 6.18
CA ALA A 37 -6.90 -5.52 5.66
C ALA A 37 -7.60 -4.23 6.16
N GLU A 38 -8.92 -4.26 6.39
CA GLU A 38 -9.68 -3.14 6.95
C GLU A 38 -9.21 -2.69 8.35
N SER A 39 -8.50 -3.53 9.09
CA SER A 39 -8.04 -3.23 10.46
C SER A 39 -6.54 -3.34 10.66
N TYR A 40 -5.80 -3.84 9.67
CA TYR A 40 -4.36 -4.02 9.77
C TYR A 40 -3.60 -2.72 9.45
N TYR A 41 -2.94 -2.19 10.48
CA TYR A 41 -1.98 -1.09 10.37
C TYR A 41 -0.56 -1.65 10.29
N GLY A 42 0.02 -1.64 9.10
CA GLY A 42 1.36 -2.12 8.82
C GLY A 42 2.41 -1.00 8.88
N VAL A 43 3.62 -1.30 8.41
CA VAL A 43 4.72 -0.33 8.32
C VAL A 43 4.36 0.84 7.40
N THR A 44 3.53 0.59 6.40
CA THR A 44 3.10 1.56 5.40
C THR A 44 1.70 2.10 5.65
N GLY A 45 1.19 1.97 6.88
CA GLY A 45 -0.11 2.50 7.29
C GLY A 45 -1.27 1.51 7.15
N LEU A 46 -2.50 2.03 7.05
CA LEU A 46 -3.69 1.21 6.88
C LEU A 46 -3.69 0.52 5.52
N ASN A 47 -3.87 -0.80 5.52
CA ASN A 47 -3.81 -1.62 4.32
C ASN A 47 -5.19 -1.93 3.71
N ALA A 48 -6.24 -1.22 4.10
CA ALA A 48 -7.59 -1.42 3.56
C ALA A 48 -7.62 -1.28 2.03
N PHE A 49 -8.47 -2.07 1.38
CA PHE A 49 -8.63 -2.05 -0.07
C PHE A 49 -9.82 -1.20 -0.51
N ASP A 50 -9.76 -0.61 -1.70
CA ASP A 50 -10.91 -0.01 -2.35
C ASP A 50 -11.74 -1.05 -3.13
N GLU A 51 -12.77 -0.60 -3.85
CA GLU A 51 -13.64 -1.48 -4.65
C GLU A 51 -12.92 -2.19 -5.81
N ASN A 52 -11.75 -1.69 -6.21
CA ASN A 52 -10.93 -2.25 -7.28
C ASN A 52 -9.86 -3.23 -6.76
N GLY A 53 -9.71 -3.34 -5.43
CA GLY A 53 -8.68 -4.16 -4.79
C GLY A 53 -7.34 -3.44 -4.63
N ASP A 54 -7.27 -2.15 -4.92
CA ASP A 54 -6.09 -1.33 -4.67
C ASP A 54 -6.08 -0.83 -3.22
N ARG A 55 -4.93 -0.38 -2.72
CA ARG A 55 -4.88 0.22 -1.39
C ARG A 55 -5.66 1.53 -1.37
N ARG A 56 -6.63 1.60 -0.46
CA ARG A 56 -7.50 2.78 -0.27
C ARG A 56 -6.73 4.02 0.15
N TYR A 57 -5.66 3.84 0.95
CA TYR A 57 -4.82 4.92 1.44
C TYR A 57 -3.37 4.64 1.11
N GLN A 58 -2.75 5.60 0.43
CA GLN A 58 -1.34 5.57 0.10
C GLN A 58 -0.83 6.98 -0.20
N ASP A 59 0.33 7.32 0.36
CA ASP A 59 1.02 8.55 0.06
C ASP A 59 1.78 8.43 -1.26
N TYR A 60 1.79 9.51 -2.04
CA TYR A 60 2.38 9.53 -3.39
C TYR A 60 3.42 10.63 -3.51
N SER A 61 4.58 10.31 -4.09
CA SER A 61 5.55 11.33 -4.52
C SER A 61 5.21 11.83 -5.91
N ILE A 62 5.11 13.15 -6.06
CA ILE A 62 5.07 13.83 -7.36
C ILE A 62 6.51 14.17 -7.72
N TRP A 63 6.98 13.65 -8.85
CA TRP A 63 8.33 13.85 -9.34
C TRP A 63 8.35 14.47 -10.74
N ALA A 64 9.44 15.16 -11.05
CA ALA A 64 9.70 15.76 -12.35
C ALA A 64 11.09 15.36 -12.86
N VAL A 65 11.23 15.31 -14.19
CA VAL A 65 12.55 15.16 -14.81
C VAL A 65 13.12 16.55 -15.07
N GLU A 66 14.28 16.84 -14.49
CA GLU A 66 14.94 18.13 -14.62
C GLU A 66 16.33 18.00 -15.24
N LYS A 67 16.70 18.97 -16.07
CA LYS A 67 18.06 19.06 -16.61
C LYS A 67 18.98 19.73 -15.59
N GLN A 68 19.98 19.00 -15.12
CA GLN A 68 21.02 19.52 -14.22
C GLN A 68 22.39 19.32 -14.89
N GLY A 69 22.92 20.41 -15.47
CA GLY A 69 24.10 20.36 -16.33
C GLY A 69 23.84 19.53 -17.60
N ASP A 70 24.67 18.52 -17.82
CA ASP A 70 24.57 17.61 -18.98
C ASP A 70 23.70 16.36 -18.71
N LYS A 71 23.01 16.30 -17.57
CA LYS A 71 22.20 15.13 -17.16
C LYS A 71 20.73 15.51 -16.96
N TYR A 72 19.87 14.53 -17.14
CA TYR A 72 18.49 14.56 -16.67
C TYR A 72 18.38 13.74 -15.38
N VAL A 73 17.77 14.33 -14.35
CA VAL A 73 17.58 13.70 -13.05
C VAL A 73 16.10 13.73 -12.67
N ILE A 74 15.66 12.70 -11.95
CA ILE A 74 14.33 12.67 -11.34
C ILE A 74 14.42 13.42 -10.01
N VAL A 75 13.57 14.41 -9.83
CA VAL A 75 13.51 15.26 -8.63
C VAL A 75 12.09 15.17 -8.08
N ASP A 76 11.96 14.70 -6.83
CA ASP A 76 10.71 14.77 -6.11
C ASP A 76 10.38 16.25 -5.82
N LYS A 77 9.13 16.63 -6.08
CA LYS A 77 8.63 18.01 -5.96
C LYS A 77 7.69 18.18 -4.79
N GLU A 78 6.79 17.23 -4.65
CA GLU A 78 5.73 17.26 -3.64
C GLU A 78 5.45 15.85 -3.16
N LEU A 79 5.06 15.73 -1.89
CA LEU A 79 4.53 14.51 -1.31
C LEU A 79 3.04 14.73 -1.02
N TYR A 80 2.20 13.90 -1.62
CA TYR A 80 0.78 13.82 -1.29
C TYR A 80 0.57 12.91 -0.08
N HIS A 81 -0.18 13.42 0.90
CA HIS A 81 -0.59 12.74 2.11
C HIS A 81 -2.05 12.35 2.04
N SER A 82 -2.31 11.05 1.96
CA SER A 82 -3.66 10.49 1.79
C SER A 82 -4.53 10.56 3.05
N ASP A 83 -3.91 10.68 4.23
CA ASP A 83 -4.58 10.76 5.52
C ASP A 83 -5.17 12.16 5.80
N THR A 84 -4.51 13.20 5.27
CA THR A 84 -4.87 14.61 5.46
C THR A 84 -5.41 15.26 4.19
N ASP A 85 -5.30 14.59 3.05
CA ASP A 85 -5.59 15.12 1.72
C ASP A 85 -4.81 16.43 1.44
N THR A 86 -3.51 16.40 1.71
CA THR A 86 -2.62 17.57 1.58
C THR A 86 -1.34 17.27 0.81
N PHE A 87 -0.69 18.33 0.33
CA PHE A 87 0.62 18.26 -0.32
C PHE A 87 1.69 18.96 0.53
N THR A 88 2.85 18.32 0.66
CA THR A 88 4.07 18.90 1.25
C THR A 88 5.12 19.09 0.15
N LYS A 89 5.61 20.32 -0.04
CA LYS A 89 6.72 20.58 -0.96
C LYS A 89 8.03 20.02 -0.42
N LEU A 90 8.82 19.42 -1.32
CA LEU A 90 10.13 18.82 -1.05
C LEU A 90 11.28 19.73 -1.50
#